data_AF-A0A9P8JIU7-F1
#
_entry.id   AF-A0A9P8JIU7-F1
#
_cell.length_a   1.000
_cell.length_b   1.000
_cell.length_c   1.000
_cell.angle_alpha   90.00
_cell.angle_beta   90.00
_cell.angle_gamma   90.00
#
_symmetry.space_group_name_H-M   'P 1'
#
loop_
_entity.id
_entity.type
_entity.pdbx_description
1 polymer ?
#
loop_
_entity_poly.entity_id
_entity_poly.type
_entity_poly.pdbx_seq_one_letter_code
_entity_poly.pdbx_strand_id
1 'polypeptide(L)'
;MDLRVGNKYRIGRKIGSGSFGDIYLGTNIISGEEIAIKLESVKAKHPQLEYEARVYKSLAGGVGIPFVRWFGTECDYNAMVLDLLGPSLEDLFNFCNRKFSL
;
A
#
# COMPACT_ATOMS: atom_id res chain seq x y z
N MET A 1 -16.62 9.89 -8.38
CA MET A 1 -16.43 8.51 -8.86
C MET A 1 -16.08 7.65 -7.66
N ASP A 2 -16.81 6.57 -7.42
CA ASP A 2 -16.53 5.64 -6.31
C ASP A 2 -15.57 4.56 -6.82
N LEU A 3 -14.28 4.90 -6.89
CA LEU A 3 -13.23 4.00 -7.42
C LEU A 3 -12.94 2.92 -6.38
N ARG A 4 -13.01 1.65 -6.77
CA ARG A 4 -12.88 0.50 -5.85
C ARG A 4 -11.95 -0.57 -6.43
N VAL A 5 -11.34 -1.34 -5.55
CA VAL A 5 -10.56 -2.55 -5.88
C VAL A 5 -11.08 -3.75 -5.09
N GLY A 6 -11.14 -4.92 -5.74
CA GLY A 6 -11.61 -6.15 -5.10
C GLY A 6 -13.03 -6.05 -4.55
N ASN A 7 -13.86 -5.18 -5.13
CA ASN A 7 -15.25 -4.85 -4.73
C ASN A 7 -15.47 -4.44 -3.26
N LYS A 8 -14.42 -4.33 -2.46
CA LYS A 8 -14.48 -4.14 -1.00
C LYS A 8 -13.72 -2.91 -0.50
N TYR A 9 -12.75 -2.43 -1.27
CA TYR A 9 -11.86 -1.35 -0.84
C TYR A 9 -12.06 -0.13 -1.72
N ARG A 10 -12.49 0.97 -1.11
CA ARG A 10 -12.61 2.27 -1.77
C ARG A 10 -11.24 2.95 -1.81
N ILE A 11 -10.84 3.44 -2.97
CA ILE A 11 -9.63 4.24 -3.16
C ILE A 11 -9.92 5.69 -2.76
N GLY A 12 -9.09 6.23 -1.87
CA GLY A 12 -9.14 7.62 -1.41
C GLY A 12 -7.99 8.46 -1.99
N ARG A 13 -7.45 9.37 -1.18
CA ARG A 13 -6.37 10.27 -1.60
C ARG A 13 -5.04 9.50 -1.75
N LYS A 14 -4.20 9.95 -2.68
CA LYS A 14 -2.80 9.52 -2.75
C LYS A 14 -2.07 9.97 -1.49
N ILE A 15 -1.28 9.07 -0.89
CA ILE A 15 -0.50 9.32 0.32
C ILE A 15 1.00 9.11 0.13
N GLY A 16 1.39 8.46 -0.96
CA GLY A 16 2.79 8.27 -1.30
C GLY A 16 2.96 7.87 -2.75
N SER A 17 4.22 7.91 -3.20
CA SER A 17 4.65 7.40 -4.49
C SER A 17 6.06 6.87 -4.35
N GLY A 18 6.34 5.73 -4.96
CA GLY A 18 7.67 5.16 -5.03
C GLY A 18 8.04 4.82 -6.47
N SER A 19 9.22 4.21 -6.64
CA SER A 19 9.72 3.80 -7.95
C SER A 19 8.84 2.76 -8.67
N PHE A 20 8.00 2.04 -7.93
CA PHE A 20 7.23 0.88 -8.42
C PHE A 20 5.72 1.06 -8.22
N GLY A 21 5.26 2.30 -8.19
CA GLY A 21 3.84 2.61 -8.12
C GLY A 21 3.46 3.65 -7.08
N ASP A 22 2.16 3.91 -7.03
CA ASP A 22 1.56 4.91 -6.17
C ASP A 22 0.83 4.26 -5.00
N ILE A 23 0.87 4.92 -3.84
CA ILE A 23 0.21 4.47 -2.62
C ILE A 23 -0.94 5.41 -2.30
N TYR A 24 -2.11 4.83 -2.09
CA TYR A 24 -3.35 5.53 -1.76
C TYR A 24 -3.83 5.10 -0.38
N LEU A 25 -4.38 6.07 0.36
CA LEU A 25 -5.25 5.76 1.47
C LEU A 25 -6.52 5.13 0.90
N GLY A 26 -7.00 4.06 1.51
CA GLY A 26 -8.31 3.51 1.18
C GLY A 26 -9.08 3.11 2.42
N THR A 27 -10.31 2.66 2.19
CA THR A 27 -11.22 2.27 3.26
C THR A 27 -11.93 0.99 2.87
N ASN A 28 -11.94 0.01 3.77
CA ASN A 28 -12.79 -1.17 3.65
C ASN A 28 -14.26 -0.74 3.84
N ILE A 29 -15.08 -0.89 2.80
CA ILE A 29 -16.46 -0.38 2.80
C ILE A 29 -17.40 -1.12 3.76
N ILE A 30 -17.00 -2.30 4.23
CA ILE A 30 -17.79 -3.11 5.17
C ILE A 30 -17.43 -2.76 6.61
N SER A 31 -16.13 -2.74 6.95
CA SER A 31 -15.68 -2.51 8.33
C SER A 31 -15.41 -1.04 8.66
N GLY A 32 -15.28 -0.17 7.66
CA GLY A 32 -14.84 1.23 7.85
C GLY A 32 -13.35 1.38 8.14
N GLU A 33 -12.60 0.29 8.15
CA GLU A 33 -11.16 0.28 8.47
C GLU A 33 -10.34 0.98 7.39
N GLU A 34 -9.41 1.83 7.81
CA GLU A 34 -8.43 2.45 6.93
C GLU A 34 -7.34 1.46 6.52
N ILE A 35 -6.98 1.48 5.25
CA ILE A 35 -6.00 0.57 4.64
C ILE A 35 -5.09 1.34 3.69
N ALA A 36 -3.99 0.72 3.27
CA ALA A 36 -3.14 1.22 2.19
C ALA A 36 -3.40 0.43 0.90
N ILE A 37 -3.53 1.11 -0.23
CA ILE A 37 -3.67 0.52 -1.56
C ILE A 37 -2.47 0.92 -2.40
N LYS A 38 -1.65 -0.05 -2.77
CA LYS A 38 -0.54 0.15 -3.71
C LYS A 38 -1.00 -0.22 -5.12
N LEU A 39 -0.81 0.69 -6.07
CA LEU A 39 -1.18 0.51 -7.47
C LEU A 39 0.06 0.55 -8.37
N GLU A 40 0.18 -0.44 -9.24
CA GLU A 40 1.20 -0.54 -10.28
C GLU A 40 0.51 -0.71 -11.63
N SER A 41 0.90 0.06 -12.65
CA SER A 41 0.35 -0.14 -13.99
C SER A 41 0.78 -1.50 -14.55
N VAL A 42 -0.14 -2.23 -15.18
CA VAL A 42 0.19 -3.48 -15.88
C VAL A 42 1.15 -3.26 -17.07
N LYS A 43 1.28 -2.01 -17.53
CA LYS A 43 2.21 -1.59 -18.60
C LYS A 43 3.58 -1.16 -18.06
N ALA A 44 3.83 -1.29 -16.75
CA ALA A 44 5.12 -0.96 -16.17
C ALA A 44 6.25 -1.75 -16.85
N LYS A 45 7.39 -1.09 -17.11
CA LYS A 45 8.53 -1.71 -17.77
C LYS A 45 9.09 -2.91 -16.99
N HIS A 46 9.02 -2.85 -15.67
CA HIS A 46 9.46 -3.92 -14.77
C HIS A 46 8.40 -4.10 -13.67
N PRO A 47 7.34 -4.90 -13.92
CA PRO A 47 6.29 -5.12 -12.93
C PRO A 47 6.83 -5.97 -11.77
N GLN A 48 6.59 -5.53 -10.53
CA GLN A 48 7.13 -6.15 -9.32
C GLN A 48 6.08 -6.40 -8.24
N LEU A 49 4.87 -5.81 -8.37
CA LEU A 49 3.90 -5.81 -7.28
C LEU A 49 3.38 -7.22 -6.94
N GLU A 50 3.24 -8.09 -7.93
CA GLU A 50 2.86 -9.50 -7.70
C GLU A 50 3.94 -10.24 -6.90
N TYR A 51 5.21 -10.07 -7.28
CA TYR A 51 6.32 -10.69 -6.57
C TYR A 51 6.37 -10.19 -5.12
N GLU A 52 6.25 -8.88 -4.93
CA GLU A 52 6.19 -8.24 -3.61
C GLU A 52 5.04 -8.81 -2.76
N ALA A 53 3.84 -8.96 -3.33
CA ALA A 53 2.71 -9.57 -2.63
C ALA A 53 2.98 -11.00 -2.16
N ARG A 54 3.68 -11.82 -2.97
CA ARG A 54 4.09 -13.18 -2.58
C ARG A 54 5.11 -13.15 -1.44
N VAL A 55 6.08 -12.24 -1.49
CA VAL A 55 7.08 -12.10 -0.42
C VAL A 55 6.41 -11.72 0.90
N TYR A 56 5.49 -10.75 0.90
CA TYR A 56 4.73 -10.42 2.10
C TYR A 56 3.94 -11.62 2.65
N LYS A 57 3.28 -12.39 1.79
CA LYS A 57 2.55 -13.60 2.22
C LYS A 57 3.48 -14.65 2.84
N SER A 58 4.68 -14.82 2.31
CA SER A 58 5.68 -15.74 2.89
C SER A 58 6.24 -15.27 4.24
N LEU A 59 6.28 -13.94 4.47
CA LEU A 59 6.75 -13.33 5.71
C LEU A 59 5.62 -13.09 6.73
N ALA A 60 4.38 -13.44 6.38
CA ALA A 60 3.22 -13.18 7.22
C ALA A 60 3.33 -13.84 8.60
N GLY A 61 2.92 -13.12 9.64
CA GLY A 61 3.08 -13.54 11.04
C GLY A 61 4.39 -13.08 11.70
N GLY A 62 5.34 -12.52 10.93
CA GLY A 62 6.53 -11.88 11.47
C GLY A 62 6.22 -10.55 12.18
N VAL A 63 6.98 -10.23 13.24
CA VAL A 63 6.86 -8.96 13.95
C VAL A 63 7.23 -7.80 13.01
N GLY A 64 6.33 -6.81 12.89
CA GLY A 64 6.54 -5.65 12.04
C GLY A 64 6.29 -5.89 10.54
N ILE A 65 5.73 -7.05 10.16
CA ILE A 65 5.36 -7.34 8.76
C ILE A 65 3.87 -7.04 8.53
N PRO A 66 3.52 -6.12 7.62
CA PRO A 66 2.13 -5.83 7.24
C PRO A 66 1.43 -7.02 6.60
N PHE A 67 0.13 -7.18 6.85
CA PHE A 67 -0.69 -8.19 6.18
C PHE A 67 -1.17 -7.73 4.81
N VAL A 68 -1.00 -8.60 3.82
CA VAL A 68 -1.65 -8.47 2.51
C VAL A 68 -3.09 -8.97 2.63
N ARG A 69 -4.04 -8.03 2.58
CA ARG A 69 -5.48 -8.31 2.68
C ARG A 69 -6.07 -8.76 1.35
N TRP A 70 -5.53 -8.25 0.26
CA TRP A 70 -5.94 -8.60 -1.09
C TRP A 70 -4.87 -8.21 -2.10
N PHE A 71 -4.77 -9.00 -3.17
CA PHE A 71 -3.98 -8.67 -4.35
C PHE A 71 -4.77 -9.13 -5.59
N GLY A 72 -4.78 -8.32 -6.63
CA GLY A 72 -5.37 -8.66 -7.91
C GLY A 72 -5.19 -7.57 -8.94
N THR A 73 -5.61 -7.87 -10.17
CA THR A 73 -5.58 -6.93 -11.30
C THR A 73 -6.97 -6.37 -11.52
N GLU A 74 -7.09 -5.05 -11.57
CA GLU A 74 -8.32 -4.32 -11.85
C GLU A 74 -8.05 -3.32 -12.99
N CYS A 75 -8.74 -3.50 -14.12
CA CYS A 75 -8.50 -2.74 -15.35
C CYS A 75 -7.00 -2.78 -15.77
N ASP A 76 -6.37 -1.60 -15.88
CA ASP A 76 -4.97 -1.43 -16.31
C ASP A 76 -3.97 -1.40 -15.12
N TYR A 77 -4.38 -1.87 -13.93
CA TYR A 77 -3.56 -1.80 -12.72
C TYR A 77 -3.53 -3.12 -11.95
N ASN A 78 -2.34 -3.50 -11.50
CA ASN A 78 -2.18 -4.41 -10.37
C ASN A 78 -2.38 -3.61 -9.08
N ALA A 79 -3.14 -4.18 -8.15
CA ALA A 79 -3.52 -3.54 -6.91
C ALA A 79 -3.24 -4.47 -5.73
N MET A 80 -2.57 -3.94 -4.71
CA MET A 80 -2.28 -4.63 -3.46
C MET A 80 -2.85 -3.84 -2.29
N VAL A 81 -3.68 -4.49 -1.48
CA VAL A 81 -4.27 -3.92 -0.27
C VAL A 81 -3.52 -4.44 0.95
N LEU A 82 -3.03 -3.52 1.75
CA LEU A 82 -2.22 -3.75 2.94
C LEU A 82 -2.83 -3.07 4.16
N ASP A 83 -2.35 -3.43 5.33
CA ASP A 83 -2.53 -2.61 6.54
C ASP A 83 -1.99 -1.20 6.30
N LEU A 84 -2.72 -0.19 6.80
CA LEU A 84 -2.20 1.17 6.87
C LEU A 84 -1.19 1.26 8.01
N LEU A 85 0.00 1.78 7.72
CA LEU A 85 1.03 2.07 8.72
C LEU A 85 1.12 3.59 8.99
N GLY A 86 1.86 3.93 10.04
CA GLY A 86 2.20 5.31 10.36
C GLY A 86 3.23 5.93 9.38
N PRO A 87 3.70 7.15 9.70
CA PRO A 87 4.71 7.84 8.92
C PRO A 87 6.01 7.03 8.77
N SER A 88 6.71 7.23 7.66
CA SER A 88 8.02 6.61 7.48
C SER A 88 9.06 7.22 8.43
N LEU A 89 10.19 6.52 8.62
CA LEU A 89 11.30 7.07 9.39
C LEU A 89 11.85 8.36 8.79
N GLU A 90 11.82 8.52 7.46
CA GLU A 90 12.24 9.77 6.80
C GLU A 90 11.26 10.90 7.13
N ASP A 91 9.95 10.63 7.14
CA ASP A 91 8.95 11.62 7.55
C ASP A 91 9.17 12.06 9.00
N LEU A 92 9.40 11.11 9.91
CA LEU A 92 9.71 11.37 11.31
C LEU A 92 11.04 12.11 11.47
N PHE A 93 12.05 11.78 10.68
CA PHE A 93 13.35 12.44 10.72
C PHE A 93 13.23 13.90 10.29
N ASN A 94 12.47 14.17 9.22
CA ASN A 94 12.18 15.53 8.78
C ASN A 94 11.34 16.29 9.82
N PHE A 95 10.37 15.63 10.46
CA PHE A 95 9.62 16.20 11.57
C PHE A 95 10.53 16.61 12.75
N CYS A 96 11.59 15.85 13.02
CA CYS A 96 12.58 16.15 14.05
C CYS A 96 13.71 17.10 13.57
N ASN A 97 13.49 17.92 12.55
CA ASN A 97 14.50 18.81 11.97
C ASN A 97 15.79 18.07 11.57
N ARG A 98 15.64 16.84 11.05
CA ARG A 98 16.73 15.98 10.60
C ARG A 98 17.75 15.66 11.70
N LYS A 99 17.26 15.51 12.94
CA LYS A 99 18.07 15.10 14.09
C LYS A 99 17.27 14.23 15.05
N PHE A 100 17.68 12.98 15.22
CA PHE A 100 17.23 12.13 16.34
C PHE A 100 18.21 12.24 17.50
N SER A 101 17.74 11.96 18.72
CA SER A 101 18.63 11.74 19.87
C SER A 101 19.28 10.36 19.76
N LEU A 102 20.54 10.27 20.20
CA LEU A 102 21.20 9.01 20.51
C LEU A 102 20.78 8.53 21.90
#